data_AF-A0A954NF19-F1
#
_entry.id   AF-A0A954NF19-F1
#
_cell.length_a   1.000
_cell.length_b   1.000
_cell.length_c   1.000
_cell.angle_alpha   90.00
_cell.angle_beta   90.00
_cell.angle_gamma   90.00
#
_symmetry.space_group_name_H-M   'P 1'
#
loop_
_entity.id
_entity.type
_entity.pdbx_description
1 polymer ?
#
loop_
_entity_poly.entity_id
_entity_poly.type
_entity_poly.pdbx_seq_one_letter_code
_entity_poly.pdbx_strand_id
1 'polypeptide(L)'
;MMSRLVSAIEKRSRRLQSAGEEADTLSAARIQVRARAARPSPAWLAILTISVTLLAISHGAQAQQVDSAANPDEPATLVGRIVDGDNEPLAARLYIQSAKGSFHTLDVERFASDHAGAEAAVYHVDRGESVEIHTALSAHPFRLELPPGEYRVTAMRGKEFLPDSRTITLRGGEERRIELQLTRWISMAERGWFSGDTHVHMPIDRCRVAQRAEDLNVAIPLTYWVTDTQQTPLRHNRAEPPRSPELIEVGPDSVIWPVNTEYEIFSVGGQQHTLGAFFAINHRHPLDLSVPPLAPAVAEARAQGALFDLDKHNWPWSMVLPPVIGIDLYELSNNHVWQTEFLFGDWYPEYIADWMEIELDDQGHYGERGWLEFGFRNYYALLNCGLRISPTAGTATGVHPVPIGFGRVYVHLPDGFGYSEWIAGLKAGHSFVTTGPLLDVRLEGQLPGDELALEAPRSLELAGWIESPHPIRLVELLVDGEVVDQWRPDSTKQELGTYRASLARDVTPERSGWIAVRCWEDRADARPRFAHTAPFWISIADRPQSARRVEVEYLLRRVTDELTRSRDRLEPAAIEEFERAATFYRQRLESARDE
;
A
#
# COMPACT_ATOMS: atom_id res chain seq x y z
N MET A 1 -32.83 35.76 -46.12
CA MET A 1 -32.06 34.97 -47.10
C MET A 1 -31.14 33.95 -46.42
N MET A 2 -30.39 34.34 -45.38
CA MET A 2 -29.52 33.42 -44.59
C MET A 2 -30.28 32.26 -43.90
N SER A 3 -31.44 32.50 -43.31
CA SER A 3 -32.25 31.44 -42.66
C SER A 3 -32.73 30.33 -43.63
N ARG A 4 -32.92 30.66 -44.92
CA ARG A 4 -33.30 29.66 -45.94
C ARG A 4 -32.11 28.85 -46.46
N LEU A 5 -30.90 29.39 -46.37
CA LEU A 5 -29.66 28.70 -46.77
C LEU A 5 -29.26 27.66 -45.71
N VAL A 6 -29.37 28.01 -44.43
CA VAL A 6 -29.09 27.09 -43.29
C VAL A 6 -30.06 25.90 -43.29
N SER A 7 -31.35 26.16 -43.48
CA SER A 7 -32.37 25.09 -43.54
C SER A 7 -32.17 24.13 -44.73
N ALA A 8 -31.63 24.61 -45.85
CA ALA A 8 -31.34 23.75 -47.01
C ALA A 8 -30.10 22.87 -46.82
N ILE A 9 -29.10 23.34 -46.07
CA ILE A 9 -27.88 22.59 -45.73
C ILE A 9 -28.19 21.49 -44.72
N GLU A 10 -28.98 21.79 -43.69
CA GLU A 10 -29.38 20.80 -42.67
C GLU A 10 -30.25 19.68 -43.24
N LYS A 11 -31.16 20.01 -44.16
CA LYS A 11 -32.05 19.01 -44.80
C LYS A 11 -31.29 18.05 -45.74
N ARG A 12 -30.14 18.50 -46.28
CA ARG A 12 -29.28 17.69 -47.15
C ARG A 12 -28.28 16.86 -46.35
N SER A 13 -27.77 17.37 -45.23
CA SER A 13 -26.93 16.64 -44.28
C SER A 13 -27.68 15.44 -43.68
N ARG A 14 -28.94 15.61 -43.26
CA ARG A 14 -29.77 14.51 -42.73
C ARG A 14 -30.12 13.42 -43.75
N ARG A 15 -30.13 13.74 -45.05
CA ARG A 15 -30.35 12.75 -46.13
C ARG A 15 -29.10 11.95 -46.47
N LEU A 16 -27.91 12.51 -46.26
CA LEU A 16 -26.64 11.83 -46.49
C LEU A 16 -26.29 10.88 -45.34
N GLN A 17 -26.68 11.21 -44.11
CA GLN A 17 -26.53 10.32 -42.94
C GLN A 17 -27.46 9.08 -42.95
N SER A 18 -28.59 9.12 -43.66
CA SER A 18 -29.51 7.98 -43.78
C SER A 18 -29.16 7.00 -44.91
N ALA A 19 -28.13 7.28 -45.72
CA ALA A 19 -27.79 6.52 -46.92
C ALA A 19 -26.52 5.65 -46.81
N GLY A 20 -25.77 5.73 -45.70
CA GLY A 20 -24.68 4.77 -45.41
C GLY A 20 -23.57 4.67 -46.47
N GLU A 21 -23.16 5.79 -47.07
CA GLU A 21 -22.02 5.84 -48.00
C GLU A 21 -20.84 6.62 -47.40
N GLU A 22 -19.65 6.01 -47.50
CA GLU A 22 -18.35 6.52 -47.03
C GLU A 22 -17.97 7.84 -47.71
N ALA A 23 -17.53 8.80 -46.89
CA ALA A 23 -17.11 10.12 -47.33
C ALA A 23 -15.66 10.09 -47.84
N ASP A 24 -15.47 9.61 -49.06
CA ASP A 24 -14.30 9.96 -49.85
C ASP A 24 -14.75 10.40 -51.25
N THR A 25 -14.22 11.54 -51.71
CA THR A 25 -14.55 12.30 -52.93
C THR A 25 -15.78 13.21 -52.91
N LEU A 26 -15.57 14.50 -52.63
CA LEU A 26 -16.38 15.57 -53.25
C LEU A 26 -15.50 16.79 -53.58
N SER A 27 -14.98 16.78 -54.80
CA SER A 27 -14.38 17.94 -55.45
C SER A 27 -15.46 18.95 -55.89
N ALA A 28 -15.07 20.22 -55.86
CA ALA A 28 -15.75 21.41 -56.36
C ALA A 28 -17.06 21.25 -57.17
N ALA A 29 -18.20 21.56 -56.54
CA ALA A 29 -19.47 21.77 -57.25
C ALA A 29 -19.85 23.26 -57.26
N ARG A 30 -19.77 23.87 -58.46
CA ARG A 30 -20.25 25.23 -58.77
C ARG A 30 -21.77 25.32 -58.60
N ILE A 31 -22.24 26.27 -57.78
CA ILE A 31 -23.66 26.64 -57.72
C ILE A 31 -23.89 27.84 -58.67
N GLN A 32 -24.64 27.62 -59.76
CA GLN A 32 -25.23 28.70 -60.56
C GLN A 32 -26.62 29.02 -60.02
N VAL A 33 -26.80 30.22 -59.47
CA VAL A 33 -28.13 30.81 -59.25
C VAL A 33 -28.35 31.91 -60.30
N ARG A 34 -29.30 31.69 -61.21
CA ARG A 34 -29.84 32.73 -62.09
C ARG A 34 -30.80 33.61 -61.29
N ALA A 35 -30.45 34.88 -61.13
CA ALA A 35 -31.41 35.94 -60.80
C ALA A 35 -31.19 37.13 -61.76
N ARG A 36 -32.26 37.54 -62.43
CA ARG A 36 -32.32 38.63 -63.40
C ARG A 36 -32.33 40.00 -62.70
N ALA A 37 -31.61 40.94 -63.32
CA ALA A 37 -31.80 42.38 -63.35
C ALA A 37 -31.67 43.21 -62.05
N ALA A 38 -30.50 43.84 -61.86
CA ALA A 38 -30.32 45.30 -61.73
C ALA A 38 -28.81 45.61 -61.65
N ARG A 39 -28.33 46.59 -62.44
CA ARG A 39 -26.92 47.00 -62.49
C ARG A 39 -26.47 47.66 -61.17
N PRO A 40 -25.32 47.31 -60.58
CA PRO A 40 -24.64 48.16 -59.61
C PRO A 40 -23.47 48.93 -60.23
N SER A 41 -23.17 50.08 -59.62
CA SER A 41 -22.25 51.15 -60.03
C SER A 41 -20.75 50.79 -59.89
N PRO A 42 -19.81 51.57 -60.48
CA PRO A 42 -18.39 51.22 -60.55
C PRO A 42 -17.63 51.26 -59.22
N ALA A 43 -18.27 51.58 -58.10
CA ALA A 43 -17.68 51.57 -56.77
C ALA A 43 -17.48 50.16 -56.16
N TRP A 44 -18.15 49.13 -56.69
CA TRP A 44 -18.06 47.76 -56.16
C TRP A 44 -16.87 46.93 -56.71
N LEU A 45 -16.28 47.34 -57.83
CA LEU A 45 -15.10 46.65 -58.39
C LEU A 45 -13.78 47.06 -57.71
N ALA A 46 -13.72 48.24 -57.08
CA ALA A 46 -12.52 48.71 -56.39
C ALA A 46 -12.30 48.05 -55.00
N ILE A 47 -13.38 47.62 -54.33
CA ILE A 47 -13.28 46.94 -53.02
C ILE A 47 -12.85 45.48 -53.19
N LEU A 48 -13.16 44.83 -54.32
CA LEU A 48 -12.75 43.45 -54.58
C LEU A 48 -11.25 43.30 -54.93
N THR A 49 -10.59 44.37 -55.42
CA THR A 49 -9.17 44.31 -55.77
C THR A 49 -8.25 44.54 -54.56
N ILE A 50 -8.69 45.33 -53.56
CA ILE A 50 -7.90 45.58 -52.34
C ILE A 50 -7.94 44.37 -51.39
N SER A 51 -9.03 43.60 -51.36
CA SER A 51 -9.11 42.38 -50.53
C SER A 51 -8.31 41.19 -51.08
N VAL A 52 -7.92 41.19 -52.36
CA VAL A 52 -7.13 40.10 -52.95
C VAL A 52 -5.62 40.38 -52.87
N THR A 53 -5.18 41.64 -52.80
CA THR A 53 -3.74 41.96 -52.65
C THR A 53 -3.26 41.93 -51.19
N LEU A 54 -4.14 42.18 -50.21
CA LEU A 54 -3.82 41.96 -48.79
C LEU A 54 -3.85 40.46 -48.39
N LEU A 55 -4.54 39.61 -49.16
CA LEU A 55 -4.47 38.16 -48.99
C LEU A 55 -3.21 37.53 -49.63
N ALA A 56 -2.57 38.21 -50.58
CA ALA A 56 -1.37 37.72 -51.27
C ALA A 56 -0.06 38.11 -50.58
N ILE A 57 -0.06 39.15 -49.73
CA ILE A 57 1.13 39.55 -48.94
C ILE A 57 1.16 38.84 -47.57
N SER A 58 0.02 38.31 -47.08
CA SER A 58 0.00 37.40 -45.92
C SER A 58 0.36 35.94 -46.27
N HIS A 59 0.50 35.59 -47.56
CA HIS A 59 0.93 34.28 -48.04
C HIS A 59 2.41 34.24 -48.50
N GLY A 60 3.17 35.31 -48.25
CA GLY A 60 4.58 35.45 -48.68
C GLY A 60 5.61 35.48 -47.54
N ALA A 61 5.20 35.26 -46.30
CA ALA A 61 6.09 35.17 -45.14
C ALA A 61 5.58 34.14 -44.13
N GLN A 62 5.18 32.96 -44.63
CA GLN A 62 5.24 31.76 -43.79
C GLN A 62 6.69 31.31 -43.81
N ALA A 63 7.39 31.55 -42.70
CA ALA A 63 8.48 30.67 -42.31
C ALA A 63 7.98 29.24 -42.56
N GLN A 64 8.75 28.49 -43.32
CA GLN A 64 8.50 27.12 -43.67
C GLN A 64 8.60 26.30 -42.39
N GLN A 65 7.59 26.38 -41.53
CA GLN A 65 7.33 25.38 -40.52
C GLN A 65 6.78 24.21 -41.32
N VAL A 66 7.70 23.33 -41.68
CA VAL A 66 7.38 22.01 -42.19
C VAL A 66 6.53 21.37 -41.09
N ASP A 67 5.21 21.44 -41.22
CA ASP A 67 4.33 20.44 -40.62
C ASP A 67 4.67 19.14 -41.36
N SER A 68 5.77 18.50 -40.93
CA SER A 68 6.00 17.10 -41.24
C SER A 68 4.77 16.40 -40.71
N ALA A 69 3.96 15.82 -41.61
CA ALA A 69 2.92 14.90 -41.19
C ALA A 69 3.59 13.92 -40.21
N ALA A 70 3.20 14.01 -38.93
CA ALA A 70 3.81 13.24 -37.86
C ALA A 70 3.87 11.78 -38.35
N ASN A 71 5.07 11.24 -38.49
CA ASN A 71 5.22 9.87 -38.92
C ASN A 71 4.59 9.02 -37.80
N PRO A 72 3.48 8.29 -38.06
CA PRO A 72 2.76 7.57 -37.01
C PRO A 72 3.61 6.47 -36.35
N ASP A 73 4.74 6.10 -36.99
CA ASP A 73 5.68 5.11 -36.50
C ASP A 73 6.93 5.74 -35.81
N GLU A 74 7.09 7.07 -35.86
CA GLU A 74 8.19 7.74 -35.17
C GLU A 74 7.87 7.92 -33.68
N PRO A 75 8.77 7.51 -32.76
CA PRO A 75 8.55 7.71 -31.33
C PRO A 75 8.45 9.19 -30.99
N ALA A 76 7.61 9.50 -30.00
CA ALA A 76 7.50 10.79 -29.36
C ALA A 76 8.33 10.82 -28.08
N THR A 77 8.87 11.98 -27.75
CA THR A 77 9.57 12.19 -26.48
C THR A 77 8.63 12.77 -25.43
N LEU A 78 8.55 12.13 -24.27
CA LEU A 78 8.01 12.72 -23.04
C LEU A 78 9.15 13.19 -22.14
N VAL A 79 9.12 14.46 -21.74
CA VAL A 79 10.01 15.03 -20.73
C VAL A 79 9.15 15.52 -19.57
N GLY A 80 9.51 15.19 -18.33
CA GLY A 80 8.74 15.60 -17.18
C GLY A 80 9.56 15.92 -15.95
N ARG A 81 8.94 16.61 -15.00
CA ARG A 81 9.47 16.80 -13.64
C ARG A 81 8.36 16.60 -12.62
N ILE A 82 8.72 16.16 -11.42
CA ILE A 82 7.80 15.99 -10.29
C ILE A 82 8.22 16.97 -9.21
N VAL A 83 7.28 17.76 -8.72
CA VAL A 83 7.55 18.85 -7.77
C VAL A 83 6.50 18.90 -6.66
N ASP A 84 6.84 19.57 -5.56
CA ASP A 84 5.89 19.94 -4.52
C ASP A 84 5.09 21.22 -4.86
N GLY A 85 4.29 21.70 -3.90
CA GLY A 85 3.51 22.94 -4.03
C GLY A 85 4.36 24.22 -4.16
N ASP A 86 5.62 24.19 -3.73
CA ASP A 86 6.58 25.29 -3.82
C ASP A 86 7.44 25.21 -5.10
N ASN A 87 7.19 24.22 -5.97
CA ASN A 87 7.92 23.88 -7.19
C ASN A 87 9.32 23.27 -6.96
N GLU A 88 9.62 22.80 -5.76
CA GLU A 88 10.85 22.08 -5.47
C GLU A 88 10.78 20.63 -5.99
N PRO A 89 11.84 20.09 -6.61
CA PRO A 89 11.86 18.72 -7.11
C PRO A 89 11.61 17.67 -6.01
N LEU A 90 10.80 16.66 -6.31
CA LEU A 90 10.49 15.56 -5.39
C LEU A 90 10.87 14.19 -5.97
N ALA A 91 11.37 13.31 -5.12
CA ALA A 91 11.41 11.88 -5.41
C ALA A 91 9.98 11.31 -5.35
N ALA A 92 9.64 10.39 -6.24
CA ALA A 92 8.28 9.86 -6.34
C ALA A 92 8.25 8.55 -7.15
N ARG A 93 7.14 7.83 -7.05
CA ARG A 93 6.78 6.80 -8.02
C ARG A 93 6.11 7.44 -9.23
N LEU A 94 6.50 6.97 -10.41
CA LEU A 94 5.95 7.38 -11.69
C LEU A 94 5.31 6.18 -12.40
N TYR A 95 4.03 6.33 -12.70
CA TYR A 95 3.27 5.43 -13.56
C TYR A 95 3.09 6.09 -14.92
N ILE A 96 3.41 5.36 -15.99
CA ILE A 96 3.08 5.76 -17.36
C ILE A 96 2.29 4.60 -17.97
N GLN A 97 0.99 4.79 -18.15
CA GLN A 97 0.09 3.77 -18.67
C GLN A 97 -0.54 4.26 -19.97
N SER A 98 -0.44 3.48 -21.04
CA SER A 98 -1.15 3.78 -22.29
C SER A 98 -2.66 3.59 -22.13
N ALA A 99 -3.46 4.21 -23.00
CA ALA A 99 -4.91 3.99 -23.05
C ALA A 99 -5.30 2.52 -23.32
N LYS A 100 -4.36 1.69 -23.81
CA LYS A 100 -4.54 0.23 -24.00
C LYS A 100 -4.21 -0.59 -22.74
N GLY A 101 -3.83 0.06 -21.64
CA GLY A 101 -3.50 -0.59 -20.37
C GLY A 101 -2.03 -0.98 -20.19
N SER A 102 -1.21 -0.92 -21.25
CA SER A 102 0.23 -1.25 -21.17
C SER A 102 1.00 -0.22 -20.34
N PHE A 103 1.88 -0.70 -19.47
CA PHE A 103 2.76 0.13 -18.64
C PHE A 103 4.11 0.39 -19.32
N HIS A 104 4.69 1.55 -19.04
CA HIS A 104 6.01 1.97 -19.51
C HIS A 104 6.85 2.44 -18.33
N THR A 105 8.12 2.06 -18.30
CA THR A 105 9.07 2.39 -17.24
C THR A 105 10.27 3.13 -17.81
N LEU A 106 10.99 3.87 -16.97
CA LEU A 106 12.21 4.55 -17.41
C LEU A 106 13.34 3.54 -17.67
N ASP A 107 14.24 3.93 -18.57
CA ASP A 107 15.58 3.35 -18.64
C ASP A 107 16.42 3.94 -17.49
N VAL A 108 16.79 3.09 -16.53
CA VAL A 108 17.49 3.52 -15.31
C VAL A 108 18.92 3.96 -15.57
N GLU A 109 19.60 3.37 -16.55
CA GLU A 109 20.98 3.72 -16.89
C GLU A 109 21.02 5.07 -17.58
N ARG A 110 20.10 5.29 -18.53
CA ARG A 110 19.93 6.58 -19.19
C ARG A 110 19.57 7.67 -18.18
N PHE A 111 18.63 7.42 -17.29
CA PHE A 111 18.22 8.38 -16.26
C PHE A 111 19.40 8.79 -15.36
N ALA A 112 20.21 7.83 -14.93
CA ALA A 112 21.42 8.09 -14.15
C ALA A 112 22.49 8.84 -14.95
N SER A 113 22.57 8.64 -16.27
CA SER A 113 23.53 9.34 -17.13
C SER A 113 23.12 10.77 -17.50
N ASP A 114 21.81 11.04 -17.58
CA ASP A 114 21.27 12.36 -17.96
C ASP A 114 21.46 13.39 -16.83
N HIS A 115 21.55 12.94 -15.57
CA HIS A 115 21.59 13.80 -14.39
C HIS A 115 22.55 13.24 -13.32
N ALA A 116 23.56 14.04 -12.93
CA ALA A 116 24.49 13.64 -11.87
C ALA A 116 23.76 13.40 -10.53
N GLY A 117 23.94 12.22 -9.94
CA GLY A 117 23.28 11.84 -8.68
C GLY A 117 21.84 11.32 -8.84
N ALA A 118 21.36 11.17 -10.07
CA ALA A 118 20.04 10.60 -10.32
C ALA A 118 20.05 9.08 -10.14
N GLU A 119 19.13 8.61 -9.30
CA GLU A 119 18.83 7.20 -9.07
C GLU A 119 17.38 6.91 -9.45
N ALA A 120 17.15 5.75 -10.06
CA ALA A 120 15.83 5.22 -10.36
C ALA A 120 15.80 3.70 -10.15
N ALA A 121 14.64 3.18 -9.76
CA ALA A 121 14.38 1.76 -9.60
C ALA A 121 13.05 1.41 -10.28
N VAL A 122 13.11 0.58 -11.31
CA VAL A 122 11.90 0.00 -11.92
C VAL A 122 11.27 -0.95 -10.92
N TYR A 123 9.95 -0.96 -10.80
CA TYR A 123 9.19 -1.99 -10.12
C TYR A 123 8.33 -2.71 -11.15
N HIS A 124 8.37 -4.04 -11.16
CA HIS A 124 7.63 -4.84 -12.12
C HIS A 124 7.24 -6.17 -11.51
N VAL A 125 5.99 -6.26 -11.07
CA VAL A 125 5.37 -7.52 -10.64
C VAL A 125 4.03 -7.66 -11.35
N ASP A 126 3.92 -8.72 -12.14
CA ASP A 126 2.72 -9.06 -12.92
C ASP A 126 2.25 -10.46 -12.49
N ARG A 127 1.03 -10.54 -11.95
CA ARG A 127 0.35 -11.79 -11.57
C ARG A 127 -0.96 -11.97 -12.35
N GLY A 128 -1.01 -11.51 -13.60
CA GLY A 128 -2.18 -11.60 -14.47
C GLY A 128 -3.18 -10.48 -14.18
N GLU A 129 -4.18 -10.73 -13.34
CA GLU A 129 -5.22 -9.75 -13.02
C GLU A 129 -4.74 -8.70 -11.99
N SER A 130 -3.64 -8.98 -11.30
CA SER A 130 -3.04 -8.10 -10.31
C SER A 130 -1.64 -7.68 -10.77
N VAL A 131 -1.50 -6.41 -11.15
CA VAL A 131 -0.30 -5.89 -11.84
C VAL A 131 0.16 -4.59 -11.19
N GLU A 132 1.44 -4.54 -10.83
CA GLU A 132 2.09 -3.37 -10.26
C GLU A 132 3.39 -3.07 -11.04
N ILE A 133 3.35 -2.02 -11.87
CA ILE A 133 4.46 -1.60 -12.72
C ILE A 133 4.63 -0.09 -12.65
N HIS A 134 5.79 0.36 -12.16
CA HIS A 134 6.13 1.78 -12.07
C HIS A 134 7.65 1.98 -12.07
N THR A 135 8.08 3.23 -12.04
CA THR A 135 9.47 3.59 -11.72
C THR A 135 9.51 4.47 -10.49
N ALA A 136 10.23 4.08 -9.45
CA ALA A 136 10.63 4.99 -8.37
C ALA A 136 11.83 5.81 -8.85
N LEU A 137 11.77 7.13 -8.70
CA LEU A 137 12.86 8.01 -9.14
C LEU A 137 13.20 9.05 -8.06
N SER A 138 14.48 9.39 -8.00
CA SER A 138 14.99 10.56 -7.27
C SER A 138 14.46 11.88 -7.86
N ALA A 139 14.68 12.98 -7.14
CA ALA A 139 14.15 14.31 -7.42
C ALA A 139 14.80 15.00 -8.65
N HIS A 140 14.71 14.36 -9.82
CA HIS A 140 15.27 14.82 -11.09
C HIS A 140 14.22 14.76 -12.20
N PRO A 141 14.39 15.58 -13.27
CA PRO A 141 13.57 15.45 -14.47
C PRO A 141 13.74 14.07 -15.10
N PHE A 142 12.69 13.56 -15.74
CA PHE A 142 12.71 12.31 -16.48
C PHE A 142 12.50 12.56 -17.98
N ARG A 143 13.04 11.66 -18.80
CA ARG A 143 12.85 11.62 -20.24
C ARG A 143 12.57 10.19 -20.69
N LEU A 144 11.59 10.00 -21.58
CA LEU A 144 11.23 8.70 -22.14
C LEU A 144 10.81 8.86 -23.60
N GLU A 145 11.23 7.93 -24.46
CA GLU A 145 10.69 7.81 -25.83
C GLU A 145 9.52 6.82 -25.80
N LEU A 146 8.37 7.23 -26.33
CA LEU A 146 7.12 6.47 -26.32
C LEU A 146 6.51 6.43 -27.73
N PRO A 147 5.81 5.35 -28.11
CA PRO A 147 5.00 5.37 -29.32
C PRO A 147 3.97 6.52 -29.30
N PRO A 148 3.54 7.02 -30.46
CA PRO A 148 2.39 7.93 -30.52
C PRO A 148 1.14 7.28 -29.93
N GLY A 149 0.39 8.03 -29.11
CA GLY A 149 -0.76 7.48 -28.40
C GLY A 149 -1.20 8.34 -27.23
N GLU A 150 -2.28 7.89 -26.58
CA GLU A 150 -2.76 8.48 -25.34
C GLU A 150 -2.17 7.73 -24.13
N TYR A 151 -1.74 8.50 -23.14
CA TYR A 151 -1.11 8.02 -21.92
C TYR A 151 -1.70 8.73 -20.71
N ARG A 152 -1.91 7.98 -19.63
CA ARG A 152 -2.08 8.51 -18.28
C ARG A 152 -0.73 8.45 -17.57
N VAL A 153 -0.24 9.60 -17.13
CA VAL A 153 0.98 9.74 -16.36
C VAL A 153 0.62 10.14 -14.93
N THR A 154 0.97 9.32 -13.95
CA THR A 154 0.65 9.55 -12.53
C THR A 154 1.92 9.59 -11.68
N ALA A 155 2.07 10.61 -10.85
CA ALA A 155 3.09 10.66 -9.80
C ALA A 155 2.44 10.40 -8.43
N MET A 156 3.14 9.64 -7.57
CA MET A 156 2.71 9.34 -6.21
C MET A 156 3.90 9.41 -5.25
N ARG A 157 3.66 9.85 -4.00
CA ARG A 157 4.67 9.87 -2.93
C ARG A 157 4.02 9.50 -1.59
N GLY A 158 3.99 8.22 -1.26
CA GLY A 158 3.46 7.76 0.03
C GLY A 158 1.98 8.09 0.24
N LYS A 159 1.57 8.10 1.52
CA LYS A 159 0.18 8.39 1.95
C LYS A 159 -0.05 9.86 2.29
N GLU A 160 1.02 10.61 2.54
CA GLU A 160 0.98 11.98 3.05
C GLU A 160 0.92 13.04 1.93
N PHE A 161 1.03 12.60 0.67
CA PHE A 161 0.85 13.42 -0.51
C PHE A 161 -0.37 12.99 -1.32
N LEU A 162 -1.07 13.96 -1.88
CA LEU A 162 -2.08 13.71 -2.90
C LEU A 162 -1.39 13.42 -4.25
N PRO A 163 -1.80 12.36 -4.98
CA PRO A 163 -1.21 12.05 -6.28
C PRO A 163 -1.65 13.05 -7.36
N ASP A 164 -0.79 13.31 -8.35
CA ASP A 164 -1.14 14.05 -9.57
C ASP A 164 -1.19 13.07 -10.76
N SER A 165 -2.23 13.18 -11.57
CA SER A 165 -2.44 12.32 -12.74
C SER A 165 -2.89 13.15 -13.94
N ARG A 166 -2.15 13.02 -15.04
CA ARG A 166 -2.41 13.75 -16.28
C ARG A 166 -2.61 12.80 -17.45
N THR A 167 -3.69 13.01 -18.20
CA THR A 167 -3.87 12.37 -19.51
C THR A 167 -3.23 13.24 -20.58
N ILE A 168 -2.34 12.64 -21.37
CA ILE A 168 -1.63 13.31 -22.47
C ILE A 168 -1.79 12.50 -23.76
N THR A 169 -1.77 13.21 -24.88
CA THR A 169 -1.70 12.59 -26.21
C THR A 169 -0.38 12.98 -26.85
N LEU A 170 0.38 11.98 -27.26
CA LEU A 170 1.66 12.09 -27.96
C LEU A 170 1.49 11.78 -29.45
N ARG A 171 2.07 12.60 -30.31
CA ARG A 171 2.14 12.52 -31.77
C ARG A 171 3.57 12.17 -32.19
N GLY A 172 3.73 11.45 -33.29
CA GLY A 172 5.06 11.01 -33.74
C GLY A 172 6.03 12.17 -33.96
N GLY A 173 7.25 12.00 -33.43
CA GLY A 173 8.31 13.00 -33.48
C GLY A 173 8.11 14.22 -32.56
N GLU A 174 7.02 14.31 -31.78
CA GLU A 174 6.83 15.44 -30.86
C GLU A 174 7.68 15.29 -29.60
N GLU A 175 8.14 16.42 -29.03
CA GLU A 175 8.61 16.48 -27.65
C GLU A 175 7.55 17.17 -26.79
N ARG A 176 6.98 16.41 -25.84
CA ARG A 176 6.00 16.90 -24.88
C ARG A 176 6.66 17.09 -23.51
N ARG A 177 6.53 18.31 -22.97
CA ARG A 177 6.92 18.60 -21.58
C ARG A 177 5.70 18.54 -20.66
N ILE A 178 5.86 17.89 -19.50
CA ILE A 178 4.87 17.89 -18.42
C ILE A 178 5.52 18.22 -17.09
N GLU A 179 4.68 18.58 -16.13
CA GLU A 179 5.04 18.74 -14.73
C GLU A 179 4.00 17.99 -13.93
N LEU A 180 4.36 17.35 -12.84
CA LEU A 180 3.41 16.70 -11.93
C LEU A 180 3.57 17.34 -10.55
N GLN A 181 2.48 17.87 -10.00
CA GLN A 181 2.51 18.64 -8.75
C GLN A 181 1.92 17.82 -7.61
N LEU A 182 2.76 17.33 -6.71
CA LEU A 182 2.34 16.61 -5.52
C LEU A 182 2.08 17.59 -4.39
N THR A 183 0.94 17.46 -3.73
CA THR A 183 0.58 18.31 -2.60
C THR A 183 0.66 17.49 -1.31
N ARG A 184 1.57 17.84 -0.39
CA ARG A 184 1.57 17.28 0.96
C ARG A 184 0.32 17.79 1.68
N TRP A 185 -0.54 16.89 2.15
CA TRP A 185 -1.77 17.25 2.85
C TRP A 185 -1.68 17.06 4.37
N ILE A 186 -0.67 16.33 4.83
CA ILE A 186 -0.35 16.09 6.24
C ILE A 186 1.15 15.83 6.39
N SER A 187 1.71 16.16 7.55
CA SER A 187 3.06 15.76 7.96
C SER A 187 2.94 14.99 9.28
N MET A 188 3.09 13.67 9.22
CA MET A 188 3.02 12.82 10.41
C MET A 188 4.27 12.96 11.27
N ALA A 189 5.44 13.14 10.65
CA ALA A 189 6.69 13.39 11.35
C ALA A 189 6.64 14.66 12.23
N GLU A 190 6.01 15.74 11.75
CA GLU A 190 5.77 16.95 12.56
C GLU A 190 4.84 16.72 13.75
N ARG A 191 4.03 15.66 13.70
CA ARG A 191 3.15 15.20 14.79
C ARG A 191 3.80 14.09 15.62
N GLY A 192 5.10 13.84 15.42
CA GLY A 192 5.87 12.82 16.13
C GLY A 192 5.62 11.39 15.64
N TRP A 193 4.98 11.17 14.50
CA TRP A 193 4.67 9.83 13.99
C TRP A 193 5.56 9.46 12.79
N PHE A 194 6.32 8.37 12.91
CA PHE A 194 7.30 7.93 11.90
C PHE A 194 6.93 6.56 11.34
N SER A 195 6.88 6.47 10.01
CA SER A 195 6.37 5.31 9.26
C SER A 195 7.39 4.19 9.09
N GLY A 196 6.93 2.95 8.95
CA GLY A 196 7.77 1.83 8.55
C GLY A 196 7.05 0.69 7.83
N ASP A 197 7.85 -0.06 7.07
CA ASP A 197 7.48 -1.31 6.39
C ASP A 197 8.43 -2.41 6.87
N THR A 198 7.87 -3.42 7.55
CA THR A 198 8.64 -4.44 8.27
C THR A 198 9.00 -5.68 7.42
N HIS A 199 8.46 -5.79 6.21
CA HIS A 199 8.66 -6.94 5.32
C HIS A 199 8.95 -6.45 3.91
N VAL A 200 10.23 -6.43 3.52
CA VAL A 200 10.64 -6.01 2.18
C VAL A 200 11.56 -7.07 1.55
N HIS A 201 11.29 -7.45 0.30
CA HIS A 201 12.13 -8.37 -0.48
C HIS A 201 12.91 -7.68 -1.60
N MET A 202 12.84 -6.36 -1.67
CA MET A 202 13.56 -5.58 -2.66
C MET A 202 15.06 -5.51 -2.31
N PRO A 203 15.97 -5.66 -3.30
CA PRO A 203 17.38 -5.38 -3.11
C PRO A 203 17.63 -3.99 -2.48
N ILE A 204 18.62 -3.84 -1.61
CA ILE A 204 18.83 -2.65 -0.77
C ILE A 204 19.00 -1.38 -1.61
N ASP A 205 19.74 -1.46 -2.71
CA ASP A 205 19.99 -0.34 -3.62
C ASP A 205 18.68 0.19 -4.24
N ARG A 206 17.81 -0.71 -4.68
CA ARG A 206 16.48 -0.39 -5.20
C ARG A 206 15.51 0.02 -4.09
N CYS A 207 15.58 -0.65 -2.94
CA CYS A 207 14.79 -0.36 -1.75
C CYS A 207 15.01 1.10 -1.30
N ARG A 208 16.27 1.55 -1.27
CA ARG A 208 16.64 2.92 -0.94
C ARG A 208 15.96 3.96 -1.86
N VAL A 209 15.89 3.69 -3.16
CA VAL A 209 15.23 4.58 -4.11
C VAL A 209 13.70 4.55 -3.93
N ALA A 210 13.13 3.36 -3.77
CA ALA A 210 11.70 3.18 -3.55
C ALA A 210 11.21 3.80 -2.23
N GLN A 211 11.97 3.64 -1.14
CA GLN A 211 11.72 4.25 0.16
C GLN A 211 11.70 5.78 0.08
N ARG A 212 12.69 6.38 -0.62
CA ARG A 212 12.71 7.84 -0.86
C ARG A 212 11.50 8.30 -1.66
N ALA A 213 11.11 7.54 -2.68
CA ALA A 213 9.94 7.82 -3.50
C ALA A 213 8.62 7.72 -2.72
N GLU A 214 8.58 6.99 -1.60
CA GLU A 214 7.38 6.72 -0.79
C GLU A 214 7.28 7.53 0.51
N ASP A 215 8.23 8.44 0.76
CA ASP A 215 8.33 9.21 2.01
C ASP A 215 8.25 8.31 3.25
N LEU A 216 8.94 7.16 3.20
CA LEU A 216 8.91 6.15 4.24
C LEU A 216 10.13 6.29 5.17
N ASN A 217 9.91 6.30 6.49
CA ASN A 217 10.99 6.54 7.47
C ASN A 217 11.85 5.28 7.71
N VAL A 218 11.24 4.10 7.85
CA VAL A 218 11.99 2.86 8.10
C VAL A 218 11.60 1.77 7.11
N ALA A 219 12.59 1.12 6.49
CA ALA A 219 12.37 -0.11 5.75
C ALA A 219 13.23 -1.24 6.32
N ILE A 220 12.62 -2.42 6.45
CA ILE A 220 13.24 -3.63 6.99
C ILE A 220 13.28 -4.70 5.88
N PRO A 221 14.30 -4.68 5.01
CA PRO A 221 14.50 -5.73 4.03
C PRO A 221 14.88 -7.05 4.71
N LEU A 222 14.19 -8.14 4.35
CA LEU A 222 14.48 -9.50 4.79
C LEU A 222 15.64 -10.04 3.94
N THR A 223 16.84 -9.53 4.24
CA THR A 223 18.07 -9.81 3.50
C THR A 223 18.57 -11.22 3.68
N TYR A 224 18.07 -11.98 4.67
CA TYR A 224 18.27 -13.41 4.77
C TYR A 224 16.94 -14.15 4.68
N TRP A 225 16.83 -15.09 3.74
CA TRP A 225 15.58 -15.80 3.49
C TRP A 225 15.84 -17.30 3.31
N VAL A 226 15.26 -18.09 4.20
CA VAL A 226 15.42 -19.55 4.27
C VAL A 226 14.08 -20.23 4.08
N THR A 227 14.05 -21.30 3.27
CA THR A 227 12.80 -21.99 2.93
C THR A 227 12.77 -23.49 3.19
N ASP A 228 13.86 -24.05 3.69
CA ASP A 228 13.97 -25.48 4.00
C ASP A 228 14.70 -25.68 5.33
N THR A 229 14.30 -26.69 6.11
CA THR A 229 14.88 -26.94 7.44
C THR A 229 16.35 -27.40 7.41
N GLN A 230 16.89 -27.74 6.25
CA GLN A 230 18.32 -28.09 6.06
C GLN A 230 19.19 -26.86 5.75
N GLN A 231 18.59 -25.69 5.63
CA GLN A 231 19.25 -24.44 5.26
C GLN A 231 19.44 -23.55 6.49
N THR A 232 20.50 -22.74 6.46
CA THR A 232 20.70 -21.66 7.43
C THR A 232 20.73 -20.33 6.69
N PRO A 233 20.37 -19.22 7.36
CA PRO A 233 20.39 -17.90 6.75
C PRO A 233 21.76 -17.53 6.17
N LEU A 234 22.85 -17.92 6.83
CA LEU A 234 24.21 -17.66 6.35
C LEU A 234 24.65 -18.53 5.15
N ARG A 235 24.22 -19.80 5.05
CA ARG A 235 24.76 -20.77 4.09
C ARG A 235 23.88 -20.98 2.85
N HIS A 236 22.60 -20.64 2.92
CA HIS A 236 21.63 -20.85 1.85
C HIS A 236 20.64 -19.68 1.74
N ASN A 237 21.19 -18.49 1.56
CA ASN A 237 20.39 -17.28 1.44
C ASN A 237 19.77 -17.13 0.05
N ARG A 238 18.44 -17.05 -0.03
CA ARG A 238 17.72 -16.73 -1.28
C ARG A 238 17.67 -15.23 -1.59
N ALA A 239 18.03 -14.39 -0.63
CA ALA A 239 18.02 -12.93 -0.75
C ALA A 239 19.43 -12.39 -1.06
N GLU A 240 19.85 -11.29 -0.43
CA GLU A 240 21.11 -10.60 -0.75
C GLU A 240 22.35 -11.24 -0.08
N PRO A 241 23.57 -11.02 -0.61
CA PRO A 241 24.79 -11.33 0.13
C PRO A 241 24.82 -10.65 1.51
N PRO A 242 25.52 -11.23 2.50
CA PRO A 242 25.58 -10.66 3.84
C PRO A 242 26.05 -9.20 3.87
N ARG A 243 25.46 -8.39 4.75
CA ARG A 243 25.74 -6.96 4.90
C ARG A 243 26.35 -6.63 6.26
N SER A 244 27.02 -5.47 6.36
CA SER A 244 27.40 -4.91 7.65
C SER A 244 26.13 -4.52 8.42
N PRO A 245 26.09 -4.71 9.76
CA PRO A 245 24.99 -4.24 10.61
C PRO A 245 25.10 -2.74 10.89
N GLU A 246 25.24 -1.97 9.82
CA GLU A 246 25.32 -0.52 9.85
C GLU A 246 23.99 0.03 9.33
N LEU A 247 23.46 1.01 10.05
CA LEU A 247 22.26 1.70 9.64
C LEU A 247 22.55 2.44 8.34
N ILE A 248 21.75 2.20 7.30
CA ILE A 248 21.91 2.85 6.01
C ILE A 248 21.04 4.11 6.02
N GLU A 249 21.68 5.27 5.99
CA GLU A 249 20.98 6.54 5.88
C GLU A 249 20.43 6.75 4.47
N VAL A 250 19.13 7.05 4.40
CA VAL A 250 18.39 7.31 3.16
C VAL A 250 18.02 8.78 3.05
N GLY A 251 17.72 9.41 4.19
CA GLY A 251 17.42 10.83 4.37
C GLY A 251 17.53 11.23 5.85
N PRO A 252 17.19 12.49 6.21
CA PRO A 252 17.35 13.00 7.58
C PRO A 252 16.62 12.20 8.66
N ASP A 253 15.45 11.67 8.33
CA ASP A 253 14.55 10.89 9.18
C ASP A 253 14.19 9.55 8.52
N SER A 254 15.04 9.06 7.62
CA SER A 254 14.77 7.89 6.78
C SER A 254 15.98 6.97 6.71
N VAL A 255 15.78 5.70 7.08
CA VAL A 255 16.86 4.71 7.23
C VAL A 255 16.44 3.30 6.79
N ILE A 256 17.43 2.47 6.47
CA ILE A 256 17.26 1.02 6.26
C ILE A 256 18.08 0.28 7.30
N TRP A 257 17.47 -0.70 7.95
CA TRP A 257 18.21 -1.70 8.71
C TRP A 257 18.45 -2.96 7.85
N PRO A 258 19.70 -3.30 7.50
CA PRO A 258 19.96 -4.27 6.44
C PRO A 258 20.10 -5.73 6.90
N VAL A 259 19.95 -6.04 8.19
CA VAL A 259 20.21 -7.38 8.73
C VAL A 259 18.95 -7.93 9.39
N ASN A 260 18.15 -8.67 8.61
CA ASN A 260 16.88 -9.27 9.03
C ASN A 260 16.68 -10.63 8.37
N THR A 261 16.10 -11.57 9.09
CA THR A 261 15.94 -12.95 8.63
C THR A 261 14.47 -13.33 8.54
N GLU A 262 14.10 -13.92 7.42
CA GLU A 262 12.87 -14.67 7.24
C GLU A 262 13.13 -16.18 7.25
N TYR A 263 12.36 -16.88 8.09
CA TYR A 263 12.25 -18.33 8.04
C TYR A 263 10.89 -18.70 7.46
N GLU A 264 10.79 -18.87 6.13
CA GLU A 264 9.57 -19.20 5.40
C GLU A 264 9.61 -20.66 4.93
N ILE A 265 9.32 -21.58 5.86
CA ILE A 265 9.60 -23.00 5.66
C ILE A 265 8.52 -23.65 4.81
N PHE A 266 8.86 -23.99 3.57
CA PHE A 266 8.02 -24.76 2.64
C PHE A 266 8.35 -26.26 2.64
N SER A 267 9.55 -26.62 3.08
CA SER A 267 10.05 -27.99 3.04
C SER A 267 10.74 -28.38 4.34
N VAL A 268 10.51 -29.62 4.77
CA VAL A 268 11.13 -30.25 5.94
C VAL A 268 11.95 -31.44 5.47
N GLY A 269 13.25 -31.43 5.76
CA GLY A 269 14.16 -32.50 5.34
C GLY A 269 14.22 -32.69 3.82
N GLY A 270 14.08 -31.60 3.04
CA GLY A 270 14.04 -31.65 1.58
C GLY A 270 12.71 -32.11 0.96
N GLN A 271 11.68 -32.39 1.78
CA GLN A 271 10.34 -32.77 1.30
C GLN A 271 9.33 -31.66 1.55
N GLN A 272 8.42 -31.46 0.60
CA GLN A 272 7.32 -30.49 0.71
C GLN A 272 6.50 -30.74 1.97
N HIS A 273 6.50 -29.75 2.86
CA HIS A 273 5.78 -29.72 4.12
C HIS A 273 5.78 -28.28 4.64
N THR A 274 4.90 -27.44 4.10
CA THR A 274 4.84 -26.03 4.45
C THR A 274 4.46 -25.84 5.90
N LEU A 275 5.31 -25.20 6.70
CA LEU A 275 5.01 -24.74 8.05
C LEU A 275 4.48 -23.30 8.01
N GLY A 276 5.12 -22.42 7.23
CA GLY A 276 4.82 -20.99 7.17
C GLY A 276 6.03 -20.13 7.50
N ALA A 277 5.78 -18.87 7.84
CA ALA A 277 6.83 -17.87 8.05
C ALA A 277 6.79 -17.15 9.40
N PHE A 278 7.96 -16.72 9.84
CA PHE A 278 8.15 -15.66 10.84
C PHE A 278 9.48 -14.95 10.60
N PHE A 279 9.60 -13.73 11.14
CA PHE A 279 10.78 -12.88 10.91
C PHE A 279 11.54 -12.64 12.19
N ALA A 280 12.86 -12.67 12.13
CA ALA A 280 13.73 -12.05 13.11
C ALA A 280 14.23 -10.72 12.52
N ILE A 281 13.75 -9.61 13.05
CA ILE A 281 14.12 -8.26 12.59
C ILE A 281 15.03 -7.57 13.60
N ASN A 282 15.83 -6.60 13.16
CA ASN A 282 16.73 -5.81 14.03
C ASN A 282 17.84 -6.64 14.72
N HIS A 283 18.25 -7.78 14.14
CA HIS A 283 19.44 -8.50 14.60
C HIS A 283 20.71 -7.93 13.96
N ARG A 284 21.88 -8.23 14.52
CA ARG A 284 23.17 -7.56 14.18
C ARG A 284 24.13 -8.47 13.41
N HIS A 285 23.92 -9.76 13.42
CA HIS A 285 24.78 -10.74 12.78
C HIS A 285 23.91 -11.82 12.15
N PRO A 286 24.25 -12.27 10.92
CA PRO A 286 23.50 -13.32 10.25
C PRO A 286 23.41 -14.56 11.14
N LEU A 287 22.21 -15.11 11.27
CA LEU A 287 22.00 -16.36 11.99
C LEU A 287 22.56 -17.53 11.15
N ASP A 288 23.25 -18.47 11.78
CA ASP A 288 23.73 -19.72 11.14
C ASP A 288 23.06 -20.95 11.74
N LEU A 289 21.76 -20.80 12.04
CA LEU A 289 20.92 -21.84 12.63
C LEU A 289 19.68 -22.04 11.76
N SER A 290 19.34 -23.31 11.52
CA SER A 290 18.10 -23.69 10.86
C SER A 290 16.96 -23.74 11.88
N VAL A 291 15.73 -23.77 11.37
CA VAL A 291 14.53 -24.00 12.19
C VAL A 291 13.58 -24.96 11.46
N PRO A 292 12.73 -25.68 12.21
CA PRO A 292 12.79 -25.92 13.66
C PRO A 292 13.93 -26.92 14.04
N PRO A 293 14.36 -27.00 15.31
CA PRO A 293 13.80 -26.37 16.51
C PRO A 293 14.09 -24.86 16.57
N LEU A 294 13.17 -24.11 17.17
CA LEU A 294 13.17 -22.66 17.23
C LEU A 294 14.13 -22.11 18.28
N ALA A 295 14.15 -22.73 19.46
CA ALA A 295 14.82 -22.19 20.64
C ALA A 295 16.27 -21.69 20.43
N PRO A 296 17.17 -22.42 19.73
CA PRO A 296 18.54 -21.96 19.53
C PRO A 296 18.63 -20.67 18.70
N ALA A 297 17.98 -20.65 17.53
CA ALA A 297 17.98 -19.48 16.64
C ALA A 297 17.31 -18.27 17.30
N VAL A 298 16.24 -18.53 18.05
CA VAL A 298 15.51 -17.50 18.79
C VAL A 298 16.39 -16.88 19.88
N ALA A 299 17.07 -17.70 20.68
CA ALA A 299 17.95 -17.22 21.73
C ALA A 299 19.11 -16.39 21.17
N GLU A 300 19.71 -16.83 20.06
CA GLU A 300 20.77 -16.07 19.38
C GLU A 300 20.27 -14.72 18.88
N ALA A 301 19.15 -14.69 18.15
CA ALA A 301 18.59 -13.44 17.63
C ALA A 301 18.18 -12.47 18.76
N ARG A 302 17.56 -12.97 19.85
CA ARG A 302 17.24 -12.16 21.03
C ARG A 302 18.48 -11.53 21.68
N ALA A 303 19.57 -12.29 21.79
CA ALA A 303 20.82 -11.78 22.34
C ALA A 303 21.40 -10.61 21.51
N GLN A 304 21.02 -10.51 20.23
CA GLN A 304 21.40 -9.42 19.34
C GLN A 304 20.44 -8.22 19.36
N GLY A 305 19.29 -8.33 20.06
CA GLY A 305 18.26 -7.29 20.15
C GLY A 305 17.10 -7.47 19.17
N ALA A 306 16.93 -8.66 18.59
CA ALA A 306 15.88 -8.91 17.62
C ALA A 306 14.47 -8.82 18.19
N LEU A 307 13.53 -8.37 17.35
CA LEU A 307 12.10 -8.58 17.52
C LEU A 307 11.66 -9.74 16.61
N PHE A 308 10.62 -10.47 17.03
CA PHE A 308 9.97 -11.46 16.16
C PHE A 308 8.63 -10.96 15.66
N ASP A 309 8.48 -10.97 14.34
CA ASP A 309 7.25 -10.60 13.64
C ASP A 309 6.59 -11.83 13.03
N LEU A 310 5.27 -11.92 13.20
CA LEU A 310 4.45 -12.97 12.64
C LEU A 310 3.89 -12.51 11.30
N ASP A 311 4.37 -13.14 10.22
CA ASP A 311 4.03 -12.85 8.82
C ASP A 311 2.52 -12.91 8.55
N LYS A 312 1.93 -14.10 8.66
CA LYS A 312 0.51 -14.31 8.32
C LYS A 312 -0.21 -15.11 9.39
N HIS A 313 -1.47 -14.78 9.52
CA HIS A 313 -2.41 -15.38 10.46
C HIS A 313 -2.83 -16.80 10.07
N ASN A 314 -2.75 -17.13 8.77
CA ASN A 314 -3.33 -18.36 8.21
C ASN A 314 -2.30 -19.45 7.88
N TRP A 315 -1.00 -19.28 8.17
CA TRP A 315 -0.06 -20.39 7.99
C TRP A 315 -0.36 -21.53 8.96
N PRO A 316 -0.03 -22.79 8.59
CA PRO A 316 -0.17 -23.94 9.49
C PRO A 316 0.49 -23.73 10.85
N TRP A 317 1.69 -23.15 10.88
CA TRP A 317 2.51 -22.96 12.08
C TRP A 317 2.19 -21.69 12.89
N SER A 318 1.37 -20.77 12.35
CA SER A 318 1.19 -19.44 12.94
C SER A 318 0.74 -19.45 14.39
N MET A 319 -0.12 -20.38 14.80
CA MET A 319 -0.65 -20.43 16.17
C MET A 319 0.29 -21.11 17.17
N VAL A 320 1.33 -21.81 16.68
CA VAL A 320 2.37 -22.42 17.52
C VAL A 320 3.38 -21.37 17.97
N LEU A 321 3.73 -20.43 17.10
CA LEU A 321 4.84 -19.49 17.30
C LEU A 321 4.65 -18.57 18.53
N PRO A 322 3.50 -17.90 18.75
CA PRO A 322 3.36 -16.88 19.80
C PRO A 322 3.72 -17.36 21.21
N PRO A 323 3.21 -18.50 21.72
CA PRO A 323 3.57 -18.97 23.06
C PRO A 323 4.97 -19.62 23.15
N VAL A 324 5.61 -19.94 22.02
CA VAL A 324 6.89 -20.65 22.00
C VAL A 324 8.08 -19.71 21.92
N ILE A 325 8.02 -18.74 21.00
CA ILE A 325 9.14 -17.82 20.76
C ILE A 325 8.90 -16.42 21.32
N GLY A 326 7.70 -16.19 21.86
CA GLY A 326 7.28 -14.88 22.35
C GLY A 326 7.28 -13.87 21.21
N ILE A 327 6.38 -14.04 20.24
CA ILE A 327 6.19 -13.08 19.14
C ILE A 327 5.97 -11.67 19.73
N ASP A 328 6.70 -10.67 19.23
CA ASP A 328 6.53 -9.27 19.64
C ASP A 328 5.54 -8.54 18.73
N LEU A 329 5.54 -8.90 17.44
CA LEU A 329 4.91 -8.16 16.35
C LEU A 329 3.98 -9.07 15.53
N TYR A 330 2.92 -8.49 14.97
CA TYR A 330 1.97 -9.21 14.12
C TYR A 330 1.63 -8.36 12.90
N GLU A 331 1.86 -8.87 11.70
CA GLU A 331 1.55 -8.14 10.47
C GLU A 331 0.03 -8.08 10.24
N LEU A 332 -0.59 -7.11 10.90
CA LEU A 332 -2.02 -6.84 10.80
C LEU A 332 -2.38 -6.36 9.40
N SER A 333 -1.44 -5.68 8.73
CA SER A 333 -1.41 -5.49 7.28
C SER A 333 -0.28 -6.31 6.67
N ASN A 334 -0.50 -7.61 6.51
CA ASN A 334 0.46 -8.54 5.91
C ASN A 334 0.62 -8.38 4.38
N ASN A 335 1.60 -9.09 3.85
CA ASN A 335 1.98 -9.14 2.44
C ASN A 335 0.90 -9.59 1.43
N HIS A 336 -0.32 -9.93 1.86
CA HIS A 336 -1.47 -10.20 0.99
C HIS A 336 -2.48 -9.05 0.94
N VAL A 337 -2.22 -7.95 1.64
CA VAL A 337 -3.02 -6.73 1.59
C VAL A 337 -2.43 -5.78 0.55
N TRP A 338 -3.09 -5.67 -0.61
CA TRP A 338 -2.52 -5.00 -1.78
C TRP A 338 -3.28 -3.75 -2.20
N GLN A 339 -2.62 -2.89 -2.99
CA GLN A 339 -3.31 -1.83 -3.72
C GLN A 339 -3.91 -2.28 -5.05
N THR A 340 -3.50 -3.44 -5.54
CA THR A 340 -3.92 -4.12 -6.79
C THR A 340 -4.89 -5.27 -6.47
N GLU A 341 -5.51 -5.88 -7.48
CA GLU A 341 -6.53 -6.91 -7.30
C GLU A 341 -6.08 -8.02 -6.33
N PHE A 342 -6.97 -8.41 -5.41
CA PHE A 342 -6.72 -9.43 -4.40
C PHE A 342 -6.82 -10.84 -5.03
N LEU A 343 -5.80 -11.68 -4.83
CA LEU A 343 -5.71 -12.99 -5.49
C LEU A 343 -5.71 -14.19 -4.55
N PHE A 344 -5.90 -14.01 -3.24
CA PHE A 344 -5.74 -15.08 -2.25
C PHE A 344 -7.07 -15.58 -1.69
N GLY A 345 -8.02 -15.82 -2.58
CA GLY A 345 -9.35 -16.31 -2.24
C GLY A 345 -9.38 -17.71 -1.62
N ASP A 346 -8.49 -18.62 -2.02
CA ASP A 346 -8.54 -20.04 -1.60
C ASP A 346 -7.39 -20.44 -0.64
N TRP A 347 -6.87 -19.48 0.14
CA TRP A 347 -5.69 -19.74 0.97
C TRP A 347 -6.05 -20.19 2.39
N TYR A 348 -6.17 -21.51 2.58
CA TYR A 348 -6.54 -22.18 3.84
C TYR A 348 -7.91 -21.74 4.43
N PRO A 349 -9.01 -21.70 3.64
CA PRO A 349 -10.35 -21.37 4.15
C PRO A 349 -10.83 -22.32 5.27
N GLU A 350 -10.31 -23.55 5.33
CA GLU A 350 -10.62 -24.52 6.39
C GLU A 350 -10.16 -24.10 7.80
N TYR A 351 -9.32 -23.06 7.91
CA TYR A 351 -8.88 -22.52 9.19
C TYR A 351 -9.83 -21.47 9.77
N ILE A 352 -10.89 -21.10 9.07
CA ILE A 352 -11.94 -20.23 9.61
C ILE A 352 -12.74 -21.00 10.67
N ALA A 353 -13.18 -20.30 11.70
CA ALA A 353 -14.12 -20.82 12.68
C ALA A 353 -15.43 -20.01 12.63
N ASP A 354 -16.56 -20.68 12.87
CA ASP A 354 -17.89 -20.08 12.73
C ASP A 354 -18.06 -18.76 13.51
N TRP A 355 -17.49 -18.68 14.73
CA TRP A 355 -17.56 -17.49 15.58
C TRP A 355 -16.86 -16.26 15.00
N MET A 356 -15.97 -16.44 14.01
CA MET A 356 -15.25 -15.33 13.38
C MET A 356 -16.15 -14.55 12.42
N GLU A 357 -17.23 -15.17 11.93
CA GLU A 357 -18.21 -14.59 11.01
C GLU A 357 -17.57 -14.01 9.74
N ILE A 358 -16.61 -14.74 9.16
CA ILE A 358 -15.89 -14.31 7.96
C ILE A 358 -16.78 -14.50 6.73
N GLU A 359 -16.96 -13.41 5.98
CA GLU A 359 -17.67 -13.42 4.70
C GLU A 359 -16.82 -14.11 3.62
N LEU A 360 -17.42 -15.12 2.97
CA LEU A 360 -16.86 -15.86 1.85
C LEU A 360 -17.81 -15.77 0.66
N ASP A 361 -17.29 -15.94 -0.56
CA ASP A 361 -18.10 -16.06 -1.75
C ASP A 361 -18.81 -17.43 -1.86
N ASP A 362 -19.62 -17.61 -2.91
CA ASP A 362 -20.36 -18.86 -3.16
C ASP A 362 -19.44 -20.09 -3.39
N GLN A 363 -18.15 -19.87 -3.67
CA GLN A 363 -17.14 -20.91 -3.84
C GLN A 363 -16.38 -21.21 -2.53
N GLY A 364 -16.65 -20.47 -1.45
CA GLY A 364 -15.96 -20.59 -0.17
C GLY A 364 -14.64 -19.80 -0.13
N HIS A 365 -14.43 -18.87 -1.06
CA HIS A 365 -13.22 -18.07 -1.12
C HIS A 365 -13.35 -16.74 -0.35
N TYR A 366 -12.22 -16.26 0.18
CA TYR A 366 -12.12 -14.94 0.79
C TYR A 366 -12.30 -13.83 -0.27
N GLY A 367 -13.07 -12.81 0.09
CA GLY A 367 -12.85 -11.46 -0.44
C GLY A 367 -11.74 -10.73 0.34
N GLU A 368 -11.24 -9.60 -0.19
CA GLU A 368 -10.20 -8.78 0.48
C GLU A 368 -10.61 -8.36 1.90
N ARG A 369 -11.90 -8.04 2.10
CA ARG A 369 -12.44 -7.74 3.44
C ARG A 369 -12.45 -8.95 4.35
N GLY A 370 -12.87 -10.11 3.85
CA GLY A 370 -12.88 -11.35 4.61
C GLY A 370 -11.48 -11.75 5.08
N TRP A 371 -10.47 -11.56 4.22
CA TRP A 371 -9.06 -11.75 4.57
C TRP A 371 -8.60 -10.86 5.72
N LEU A 372 -8.93 -9.55 5.67
CA LEU A 372 -8.59 -8.60 6.73
C LEU A 372 -9.26 -8.99 8.05
N GLU A 373 -10.57 -9.26 8.04
CA GLU A 373 -11.30 -9.64 9.25
C GLU A 373 -10.77 -10.97 9.82
N PHE A 374 -10.42 -11.95 8.97
CA PHE A 374 -9.81 -13.20 9.44
C PHE A 374 -8.45 -12.96 10.13
N GLY A 375 -7.64 -12.06 9.58
CA GLY A 375 -6.41 -11.59 10.21
C GLY A 375 -6.65 -10.91 11.56
N PHE A 376 -7.68 -10.07 11.65
CA PHE A 376 -8.05 -9.37 12.89
C PHE A 376 -8.55 -10.34 13.96
N ARG A 377 -9.44 -11.28 13.62
CA ARG A 377 -9.99 -12.26 14.58
C ARG A 377 -8.90 -13.16 15.17
N ASN A 378 -7.93 -13.59 14.36
CA ASN A 378 -6.77 -14.34 14.86
C ASN A 378 -5.91 -13.49 15.81
N TYR A 379 -5.61 -12.25 15.43
CA TYR A 379 -4.86 -11.32 16.27
C TYR A 379 -5.55 -11.12 17.62
N TYR A 380 -6.84 -10.85 17.62
CA TYR A 380 -7.62 -10.62 18.84
C TYR A 380 -7.68 -11.87 19.73
N ALA A 381 -7.85 -13.07 19.16
CA ALA A 381 -7.84 -14.31 19.94
C ALA A 381 -6.49 -14.53 20.66
N LEU A 382 -5.37 -14.19 19.99
CA LEU A 382 -4.04 -14.24 20.60
C LEU A 382 -3.92 -13.24 21.76
N LEU A 383 -4.35 -11.98 21.56
CA LEU A 383 -4.35 -10.95 22.61
C LEU A 383 -5.23 -11.35 23.80
N ASN A 384 -6.39 -11.95 23.54
CA ASN A 384 -7.32 -12.43 24.56
C ASN A 384 -6.72 -13.54 25.43
N CYS A 385 -5.77 -14.32 24.87
CA CYS A 385 -4.97 -15.30 25.62
C CYS A 385 -3.86 -14.67 26.47
N GLY A 386 -3.84 -13.34 26.61
CA GLY A 386 -2.86 -12.59 27.40
C GLY A 386 -1.49 -12.46 26.73
N LEU A 387 -1.40 -12.70 25.41
CA LEU A 387 -0.19 -12.44 24.64
C LEU A 387 -0.16 -10.95 24.29
N ARG A 388 0.94 -10.27 24.65
CA ARG A 388 1.11 -8.84 24.37
C ARG A 388 1.89 -8.66 23.07
N ILE A 389 1.16 -8.51 21.97
CA ILE A 389 1.70 -8.45 20.62
C ILE A 389 1.29 -7.12 19.98
N SER A 390 2.26 -6.37 19.46
CA SER A 390 2.03 -5.08 18.79
C SER A 390 1.76 -5.28 17.30
N PRO A 391 0.86 -4.51 16.67
CA PRO A 391 0.58 -4.68 15.26
C PRO A 391 1.64 -3.99 14.39
N THR A 392 1.94 -4.60 13.25
CA THR A 392 2.87 -4.12 12.23
C THR A 392 2.29 -4.24 10.82
N ALA A 393 3.06 -3.82 9.84
CA ALA A 393 2.68 -3.86 8.43
C ALA A 393 3.88 -4.14 7.56
N GLY A 394 3.72 -5.13 6.70
CA GLY A 394 4.74 -5.60 5.79
C GLY A 394 4.18 -5.81 4.40
N THR A 395 4.82 -5.24 3.39
CA THR A 395 4.29 -5.34 2.01
C THR A 395 4.83 -6.56 1.26
N ALA A 396 5.96 -7.11 1.69
CA ALA A 396 6.80 -8.01 0.90
C ALA A 396 7.04 -7.50 -0.53
N THR A 397 7.17 -6.17 -0.65
CA THR A 397 7.47 -5.53 -1.94
C THR A 397 8.75 -6.12 -2.54
N GLY A 398 8.71 -6.41 -3.84
CA GLY A 398 9.73 -7.16 -4.57
C GLY A 398 9.26 -8.54 -5.03
N VAL A 399 8.27 -9.15 -4.35
CA VAL A 399 7.69 -10.45 -4.75
C VAL A 399 6.16 -10.42 -4.97
N HIS A 400 5.48 -9.39 -4.46
CA HIS A 400 4.03 -9.18 -4.61
C HIS A 400 3.69 -7.89 -5.37
N PRO A 401 2.51 -7.77 -6.03
CA PRO A 401 2.13 -6.59 -6.81
C PRO A 401 1.70 -5.41 -5.92
N VAL A 402 2.60 -4.95 -5.05
CA VAL A 402 2.35 -3.90 -4.05
C VAL A 402 3.62 -3.04 -3.88
N PRO A 403 3.50 -1.71 -3.88
CA PRO A 403 4.63 -0.81 -3.68
C PRO A 403 5.05 -0.81 -2.20
N ILE A 404 6.33 -0.49 -1.95
CA ILE A 404 6.87 -0.35 -0.59
C ILE A 404 6.03 0.62 0.24
N GLY A 405 5.77 0.28 1.50
CA GLY A 405 5.01 1.13 2.42
C GLY A 405 3.54 1.31 2.03
N PHE A 406 2.96 0.48 1.15
CA PHE A 406 1.52 0.52 0.93
C PHE A 406 0.75 0.18 2.22
N GLY A 407 1.02 -0.97 2.83
CA GLY A 407 0.75 -1.16 4.25
C GLY A 407 1.91 -0.53 5.02
N ARG A 408 1.64 0.30 6.02
CA ARG A 408 2.69 0.84 6.89
C ARG A 408 2.22 0.95 8.33
N VAL A 409 3.17 0.80 9.25
CA VAL A 409 3.00 1.11 10.67
C VAL A 409 3.57 2.50 10.94
N TYR A 410 2.89 3.31 11.73
CA TYR A 410 3.43 4.56 12.26
C TYR A 410 3.76 4.37 13.73
N VAL A 411 4.93 4.82 14.17
CA VAL A 411 5.41 4.76 15.56
C VAL A 411 5.61 6.17 16.10
N HIS A 412 5.11 6.43 17.30
CA HIS A 412 5.16 7.75 17.92
C HIS A 412 6.49 7.98 18.67
N LEU A 413 7.24 9.00 18.24
CA LEU A 413 8.50 9.48 18.79
C LEU A 413 8.40 11.01 19.03
N PRO A 414 8.02 11.45 20.24
CA PRO A 414 7.74 12.87 20.51
C PRO A 414 8.98 13.77 20.43
N ASP A 415 10.17 13.20 20.63
CA ASP A 415 11.45 13.92 20.65
C ASP A 415 12.17 13.91 19.29
N GLY A 416 11.49 13.44 18.23
CA GLY A 416 12.03 13.33 16.87
C GLY A 416 12.53 11.92 16.53
N PHE A 417 13.01 11.77 15.30
CA PHE A 417 13.38 10.45 14.76
C PHE A 417 14.70 9.92 15.34
N GLY A 418 14.67 8.67 15.77
CA GLY A 418 15.83 7.85 16.04
C GLY A 418 15.49 6.38 15.82
N TYR A 419 16.35 5.62 15.12
CA TYR A 419 16.03 4.25 14.74
C TYR A 419 15.87 3.31 15.96
N SER A 420 16.72 3.48 16.98
CA SER A 420 16.65 2.64 18.19
C SER A 420 15.38 2.93 18.98
N GLU A 421 15.00 4.20 19.06
CA GLU A 421 13.75 4.68 19.65
C GLU A 421 12.55 4.19 18.84
N TRP A 422 12.64 4.17 17.51
CA TRP A 422 11.60 3.63 16.62
C TRP A 422 11.35 2.14 16.88
N ILE A 423 12.41 1.32 16.97
CA ILE A 423 12.29 -0.11 17.31
C ILE A 423 11.71 -0.31 18.72
N ALA A 424 12.13 0.51 19.69
CA ALA A 424 11.59 0.44 21.05
C ALA A 424 10.10 0.81 21.11
N GLY A 425 9.70 1.89 20.43
CA GLY A 425 8.31 2.32 20.33
C GLY A 425 7.43 1.32 19.58
N LEU A 426 7.94 0.70 18.52
CA LEU A 426 7.27 -0.38 17.80
C LEU A 426 7.00 -1.57 18.74
N LYS A 427 8.02 -2.01 19.48
CA LYS A 427 7.89 -3.08 20.47
C LYS A 427 6.87 -2.72 21.56
N ALA A 428 6.92 -1.50 22.06
CA ALA A 428 6.00 -1.00 23.08
C ALA A 428 4.55 -0.88 22.59
N GLY A 429 4.33 -0.93 21.27
CA GLY A 429 3.01 -0.73 20.68
C GLY A 429 2.58 0.72 20.65
N HIS A 430 3.52 1.68 20.73
CA HIS A 430 3.24 3.11 20.55
C HIS A 430 2.98 3.42 19.07
N SER A 431 2.03 2.69 18.47
CA SER A 431 1.89 2.55 17.03
C SER A 431 0.44 2.41 16.57
N PHE A 432 0.25 2.63 15.27
CA PHE A 432 -0.94 2.20 14.54
C PHE A 432 -0.56 1.71 13.13
N VAL A 433 -1.36 0.79 12.60
CA VAL A 433 -1.18 0.23 11.25
C VAL A 433 -2.20 0.82 10.30
N THR A 434 -1.84 1.08 9.05
CA THR A 434 -2.75 1.64 8.05
C THR A 434 -2.43 1.24 6.61
N THR A 435 -3.49 1.15 5.81
CA THR A 435 -3.45 1.12 4.34
C THR A 435 -4.05 2.37 3.69
N GLY A 436 -4.62 3.29 4.48
CA GLY A 436 -5.22 4.54 3.99
C GLY A 436 -5.33 5.60 5.09
N PRO A 437 -6.36 5.56 5.95
CA PRO A 437 -6.59 6.58 6.97
C PRO A 437 -5.41 6.75 7.94
N LEU A 438 -5.20 7.97 8.43
CA LEU A 438 -4.22 8.28 9.47
C LEU A 438 -4.96 8.69 10.74
N LEU A 439 -4.44 8.28 11.90
CA LEU A 439 -5.11 8.56 13.18
C LEU A 439 -4.11 8.88 14.28
N ASP A 440 -4.60 9.61 15.27
CA ASP A 440 -3.97 9.74 16.58
C ASP A 440 -5.09 9.59 17.61
N VAL A 441 -4.98 8.57 18.44
CA VAL A 441 -6.00 8.17 19.42
C VAL A 441 -5.32 8.03 20.77
N ARG A 442 -5.96 8.57 21.79
CA ARG A 442 -5.49 8.54 23.17
C ARG A 442 -6.59 8.02 24.09
N LEU A 443 -6.21 7.17 25.04
CA LEU A 443 -7.09 6.72 26.12
C LEU A 443 -6.61 7.37 27.43
N GLU A 444 -7.39 8.27 28.02
CA GLU A 444 -6.99 9.11 29.16
C GLU A 444 -5.66 9.84 28.91
N GLY A 445 -5.46 10.31 27.68
CA GLY A 445 -4.22 10.97 27.23
C GLY A 445 -3.03 10.04 26.97
N GLN A 446 -3.14 8.73 27.24
CA GLN A 446 -2.08 7.74 27.01
C GLN A 446 -2.01 7.28 25.55
N LEU A 447 -0.87 6.72 25.13
CA LEU A 447 -0.68 6.15 23.80
C LEU A 447 -1.28 4.73 23.70
N PRO A 448 -1.58 4.27 22.47
CA PRO A 448 -1.67 2.83 22.21
C PRO A 448 -0.41 2.14 22.74
N GLY A 449 -0.52 0.91 23.25
CA GLY A 449 0.59 0.18 23.86
C GLY A 449 0.80 0.45 25.36
N ASP A 450 0.33 1.58 25.89
CA ASP A 450 0.41 1.87 27.33
C ASP A 450 -0.57 1.00 28.15
N GLU A 451 -0.24 0.80 29.42
CA GLU A 451 -1.10 0.09 30.39
C GLU A 451 -1.71 1.07 31.41
N LEU A 452 -3.04 1.05 31.51
CA LEU A 452 -3.79 1.76 32.54
C LEU A 452 -4.25 0.78 33.62
N ALA A 453 -3.68 0.93 34.81
CA ALA A 453 -4.12 0.21 36.01
C ALA A 453 -5.30 0.92 36.67
N LEU A 454 -6.40 0.19 36.89
CA LEU A 454 -7.62 0.67 37.51
C LEU A 454 -7.90 -0.10 38.80
N GLU A 455 -8.37 0.59 39.84
CA GLU A 455 -8.83 -0.04 41.08
C GLU A 455 -10.17 -0.75 40.89
N ALA A 456 -11.05 -0.21 40.04
CA ALA A 456 -12.36 -0.74 39.70
C ALA A 456 -12.77 -0.27 38.30
N PRO A 457 -13.74 -0.94 37.64
CA PRO A 457 -14.31 -0.46 36.39
C PRO A 457 -14.79 0.99 36.51
N ARG A 458 -14.42 1.81 35.53
CA ARG A 458 -14.87 3.20 35.39
C ARG A 458 -14.91 3.59 33.93
N SER A 459 -15.63 4.66 33.63
CA SER A 459 -15.56 5.30 32.32
C SER A 459 -14.17 5.88 32.08
N LEU A 460 -13.65 5.63 30.89
CA LEU A 460 -12.38 6.14 30.37
C LEU A 460 -12.66 6.98 29.13
N GLU A 461 -12.04 8.15 29.06
CA GLU A 461 -12.13 9.04 27.90
C GLU A 461 -11.22 8.55 26.78
N LEU A 462 -11.81 8.36 25.61
CA LEU A 462 -11.13 8.14 24.34
C LEU A 462 -11.23 9.41 23.48
N ALA A 463 -10.10 10.01 23.18
CA ALA A 463 -10.01 11.24 22.40
C ALA A 463 -9.00 11.12 21.26
N GLY A 464 -9.15 11.95 20.21
CA GLY A 464 -8.22 11.91 19.09
C GLY A 464 -8.77 12.49 17.79
N TRP A 465 -8.13 12.12 16.69
CA TRP A 465 -8.55 12.49 15.35
C TRP A 465 -8.25 11.38 14.34
N ILE A 466 -9.00 11.41 13.22
CA ILE A 466 -8.77 10.60 12.03
C ILE A 466 -8.75 11.55 10.84
N GLU A 467 -7.76 11.43 9.97
CA GLU A 467 -7.68 12.17 8.71
C GLU A 467 -7.43 11.21 7.53
N SER A 468 -8.07 11.47 6.40
CA SER A 468 -7.88 10.68 5.17
C SER A 468 -8.09 11.54 3.92
N PRO A 469 -7.42 11.26 2.79
CA PRO A 469 -7.78 11.80 1.48
C PRO A 469 -9.18 11.39 0.98
N HIS A 470 -9.78 10.37 1.61
CA HIS A 470 -11.07 9.79 1.25
C HIS A 470 -12.09 9.91 2.40
N PRO A 471 -13.40 9.86 2.12
CA PRO A 471 -14.42 9.92 3.16
C PRO A 471 -14.24 8.79 4.19
N ILE A 472 -14.27 9.15 5.47
CA ILE A 472 -14.19 8.17 6.56
C ILE A 472 -15.56 7.50 6.70
N ARG A 473 -15.62 6.19 6.44
CA ARG A 473 -16.86 5.40 6.34
C ARG A 473 -17.36 4.94 7.69
N LEU A 474 -16.47 4.46 8.56
CA LEU A 474 -16.84 3.79 9.80
C LEU A 474 -15.68 3.87 10.78
N VAL A 475 -15.97 4.12 12.05
CA VAL A 475 -15.06 3.97 13.18
C VAL A 475 -15.66 2.96 14.14
N GLU A 476 -14.85 2.04 14.62
CA GLU A 476 -15.22 1.00 15.58
C GLU A 476 -14.28 1.08 16.79
N LEU A 477 -14.88 1.05 17.98
CA LEU A 477 -14.21 0.93 19.25
C LEU A 477 -14.32 -0.52 19.71
N LEU A 478 -13.16 -1.15 19.95
CA LEU A 478 -13.05 -2.55 20.32
C LEU A 478 -12.67 -2.69 21.80
N VAL A 479 -13.28 -3.66 22.48
CA VAL A 479 -12.86 -4.17 23.79
C VAL A 479 -12.69 -5.69 23.67
N ASP A 480 -11.49 -6.20 23.91
CA ASP A 480 -11.17 -7.63 23.79
C ASP A 480 -11.62 -8.27 22.44
N GLY A 481 -11.56 -7.49 21.35
CA GLY A 481 -11.91 -7.93 20.00
C GLY A 481 -13.39 -7.79 19.63
N GLU A 482 -14.23 -7.37 20.56
CA GLU A 482 -15.65 -7.10 20.34
C GLU A 482 -15.91 -5.62 20.06
N VAL A 483 -16.74 -5.33 19.06
CA VAL A 483 -17.13 -3.95 18.72
C VAL A 483 -18.17 -3.47 19.72
N VAL A 484 -17.76 -2.64 20.68
CA VAL A 484 -18.63 -2.13 21.75
C VAL A 484 -19.32 -0.80 21.38
N ASP A 485 -18.74 -0.07 20.43
CA ASP A 485 -19.35 1.10 19.81
C ASP A 485 -18.89 1.22 18.35
N GLN A 486 -19.76 1.71 17.49
CA GLN A 486 -19.44 2.00 16.09
C GLN A 486 -20.25 3.16 15.57
N TRP A 487 -19.63 4.01 14.75
CA TRP A 487 -20.32 5.17 14.19
C TRP A 487 -19.73 5.60 12.85
N ARG A 488 -20.57 6.28 12.06
CA ARG A 488 -20.11 7.11 10.95
C ARG A 488 -19.66 8.46 11.51
N PRO A 489 -18.39 8.85 11.40
CA PRO A 489 -17.96 10.14 11.91
C PRO A 489 -18.52 11.27 11.04
N ASP A 490 -18.91 12.37 11.70
CA ASP A 490 -19.18 13.64 11.02
C ASP A 490 -17.85 14.26 10.57
N SER A 491 -17.39 13.82 9.39
CA SER A 491 -16.11 14.26 8.85
C SER A 491 -16.26 15.59 8.13
N THR A 492 -15.41 16.55 8.47
CA THR A 492 -15.34 17.85 7.79
C THR A 492 -14.39 17.75 6.61
N LYS A 493 -14.86 18.13 5.43
CA LYS A 493 -14.01 18.25 4.24
C LYS A 493 -13.09 19.47 4.39
N GLN A 494 -11.79 19.25 4.24
CA GLN A 494 -10.75 20.27 4.34
C GLN A 494 -10.52 20.97 2.99
N GLU A 495 -9.72 22.04 3.00
CA GLU A 495 -9.41 22.86 1.82
C GLU A 495 -8.82 22.04 0.66
N LEU A 496 -7.90 21.12 0.97
CA LEU A 496 -7.28 20.20 0.00
C LEU A 496 -8.18 19.02 -0.40
N GLY A 497 -9.45 19.03 -0.01
CA GLY A 497 -10.42 17.99 -0.32
C GLY A 497 -10.27 16.71 0.50
N THR A 498 -9.38 16.68 1.49
CA THR A 498 -9.25 15.62 2.49
C THR A 498 -10.36 15.69 3.54
N TYR A 499 -10.47 14.69 4.41
CA TYR A 499 -11.52 14.56 5.42
C TYR A 499 -10.88 14.44 6.80
N ARG A 500 -11.43 15.16 7.78
CA ARG A 500 -11.03 15.08 9.18
C ARG A 500 -12.22 14.78 10.06
N ALA A 501 -12.06 13.84 10.98
CA ALA A 501 -13.00 13.53 12.04
C ALA A 501 -12.31 13.69 13.40
N SER A 502 -13.00 14.30 14.37
CA SER A 502 -12.56 14.30 15.77
C SER A 502 -13.19 13.11 16.49
N LEU A 503 -12.46 12.55 17.44
CA LEU A 503 -12.91 11.45 18.29
C LEU A 503 -13.09 11.97 19.72
N ALA A 504 -14.24 11.67 20.29
CA ALA A 504 -14.57 11.91 21.70
C ALA A 504 -15.62 10.86 22.08
N ARG A 505 -15.20 9.81 22.78
CA ARG A 505 -16.03 8.69 23.21
C ARG A 505 -15.64 8.26 24.61
N ASP A 506 -16.56 7.58 25.26
CA ASP A 506 -16.34 6.98 26.56
C ASP A 506 -16.38 5.47 26.43
N VAL A 507 -15.52 4.77 27.17
CA VAL A 507 -15.48 3.32 27.24
C VAL A 507 -15.33 2.87 28.68
N THR A 508 -16.11 1.87 29.10
CA THR A 508 -16.03 1.32 30.47
C THR A 508 -15.59 -0.14 30.40
N PRO A 509 -14.30 -0.45 30.62
CA PRO A 509 -13.85 -1.83 30.68
C PRO A 509 -14.31 -2.50 31.98
N GLU A 510 -15.04 -3.61 31.86
CA GLU A 510 -15.58 -4.35 33.01
C GLU A 510 -14.56 -5.26 33.69
N ARG A 511 -13.42 -5.51 33.03
CA ARG A 511 -12.32 -6.38 33.48
C ARG A 511 -11.02 -5.94 32.82
N SER A 512 -9.90 -6.52 33.27
CA SER A 512 -8.62 -6.39 32.59
C SER A 512 -8.74 -6.95 31.18
N GLY A 513 -7.99 -6.37 30.25
CA GLY A 513 -8.08 -6.71 28.83
C GLY A 513 -7.41 -5.63 28.00
N TRP A 514 -7.94 -5.39 26.82
CA TRP A 514 -7.44 -4.34 25.95
C TRP A 514 -8.55 -3.61 25.19
N ILE A 515 -8.25 -2.38 24.82
CA ILE A 515 -9.08 -1.51 23.99
C ILE A 515 -8.32 -1.21 22.71
N ALA A 516 -9.00 -1.13 21.57
CA ALA A 516 -8.40 -0.60 20.34
C ALA A 516 -9.43 0.21 19.53
N VAL A 517 -8.93 0.99 18.59
CA VAL A 517 -9.78 1.70 17.61
C VAL A 517 -9.36 1.26 16.22
N ARG A 518 -10.35 0.96 15.37
CA ARG A 518 -10.13 0.78 13.94
C ARG A 518 -11.10 1.63 13.14
N CYS A 519 -10.69 2.01 11.94
CA CYS A 519 -11.55 2.78 11.04
C CYS A 519 -11.37 2.36 9.59
N TRP A 520 -12.37 2.67 8.78
CA TRP A 520 -12.45 2.34 7.37
C TRP A 520 -12.79 3.58 6.54
N GLU A 521 -12.27 3.67 5.33
CA GLU A 521 -12.64 4.71 4.36
C GLU A 521 -13.48 4.16 3.19
N ASP A 522 -14.24 5.04 2.54
CA ASP A 522 -14.94 4.76 1.29
C ASP A 522 -14.06 5.15 0.11
N ARG A 523 -13.95 4.25 -0.88
CA ARG A 523 -13.20 4.50 -2.12
C ARG A 523 -14.05 4.20 -3.34
N ALA A 524 -13.71 4.83 -4.46
CA ALA A 524 -14.41 4.63 -5.73
C ALA A 524 -14.27 3.20 -6.28
N ASP A 525 -13.17 2.51 -5.93
CA ASP A 525 -12.93 1.10 -6.27
C ASP A 525 -13.63 0.12 -5.31
N ALA A 526 -14.31 0.62 -4.27
CA ALA A 526 -14.97 -0.13 -3.20
C ALA A 526 -14.05 -1.10 -2.42
N ARG A 527 -12.72 -0.98 -2.57
CA ARG A 527 -11.77 -1.86 -1.90
C ARG A 527 -11.46 -1.37 -0.49
N PRO A 528 -11.40 -2.26 0.51
CA PRO A 528 -11.26 -1.86 1.90
C PRO A 528 -9.88 -1.22 2.15
N ARG A 529 -9.88 -0.05 2.78
CA ARG A 529 -8.68 0.52 3.43
C ARG A 529 -9.02 0.83 4.87
N PHE A 530 -8.06 0.57 5.73
CA PHE A 530 -8.26 0.63 7.16
C PHE A 530 -7.08 1.30 7.87
N ALA A 531 -7.34 1.72 9.10
CA ALA A 531 -6.33 1.92 10.10
C ALA A 531 -6.75 1.26 11.42
N HIS A 532 -5.78 0.83 12.22
CA HIS A 532 -6.00 0.12 13.47
C HIS A 532 -4.89 0.50 14.48
N THR A 533 -5.25 0.97 15.67
CA THR A 533 -4.29 1.26 16.75
C THR A 533 -3.65 -0.02 17.28
N ALA A 534 -2.47 0.05 17.87
CA ALA A 534 -2.11 -0.99 18.84
C ALA A 534 -3.11 -1.04 20.01
N PRO A 535 -3.12 -2.12 20.81
CA PRO A 535 -4.01 -2.22 21.96
C PRO A 535 -3.58 -1.24 23.07
N PHE A 536 -4.53 -0.52 23.65
CA PHE A 536 -4.38 0.09 24.98
C PHE A 536 -4.64 -1.00 26.02
N TRP A 537 -3.72 -1.23 26.94
CA TRP A 537 -3.86 -2.29 27.94
C TRP A 537 -4.58 -1.78 29.18
N ILE A 538 -5.49 -2.60 29.71
CA ILE A 538 -6.24 -2.31 30.93
C ILE A 538 -5.97 -3.41 31.95
N SER A 539 -5.57 -3.03 33.16
CA SER A 539 -5.47 -3.95 34.29
C SER A 539 -6.39 -3.54 35.43
N ILE A 540 -7.16 -4.50 35.94
CA ILE A 540 -8.10 -4.38 37.05
C ILE A 540 -7.82 -5.57 37.98
N ALA A 541 -7.20 -5.32 39.13
CA ALA A 541 -6.56 -6.35 39.97
C ALA A 541 -7.48 -7.55 40.29
N ASP A 542 -8.72 -7.29 40.67
CA ASP A 542 -9.69 -8.33 41.06
C ASP A 542 -10.55 -8.84 39.89
N ARG A 543 -10.27 -8.39 38.66
CA ARG A 543 -11.01 -8.76 37.46
C ARG A 543 -10.03 -9.06 36.33
N PRO A 544 -9.35 -10.22 36.35
CA PRO A 544 -8.38 -10.57 35.32
C PRO A 544 -9.04 -10.72 33.95
N GLN A 545 -8.23 -10.58 32.90
CA GLN A 545 -8.63 -10.87 31.54
C GLN A 545 -9.00 -12.35 31.43
N SER A 546 -10.03 -12.65 30.65
CA SER A 546 -10.49 -14.02 30.44
C SER A 546 -10.87 -14.16 28.98
N ALA A 547 -10.16 -14.98 28.22
CA ALA A 547 -10.47 -15.26 26.82
C ALA A 547 -11.82 -15.99 26.69
N ARG A 548 -12.49 -15.84 25.55
CA ARG A 548 -13.65 -16.69 25.26
C ARG A 548 -13.18 -18.11 25.00
N ARG A 549 -13.92 -19.08 25.52
CA ARG A 549 -13.64 -20.51 25.36
C ARG A 549 -13.49 -20.91 23.91
N VAL A 550 -14.40 -20.42 23.05
CA VAL A 550 -14.37 -20.71 21.61
C VAL A 550 -13.10 -20.23 20.91
N GLU A 551 -12.51 -19.13 21.36
CA GLU A 551 -11.24 -18.59 20.83
C GLU A 551 -10.06 -19.46 21.27
N VAL A 552 -10.03 -19.86 22.54
CA VAL A 552 -8.95 -20.70 23.06
C VAL A 552 -9.01 -22.10 22.47
N GLU A 553 -10.21 -22.68 22.34
CA GLU A 553 -10.43 -23.97 21.67
C GLU A 553 -10.00 -23.92 20.20
N TYR A 554 -10.31 -22.82 19.52
CA TYR A 554 -9.83 -22.58 18.15
C TYR A 554 -8.31 -22.59 18.06
N LEU A 555 -7.61 -21.80 18.88
CA LEU A 555 -6.15 -21.73 18.88
C LEU A 555 -5.51 -23.06 19.26
N LEU A 556 -6.06 -23.74 20.28
CA LEU A 556 -5.63 -25.07 20.68
C LEU A 556 -5.77 -26.07 19.52
N ARG A 557 -6.91 -26.06 18.82
CA ARG A 557 -7.16 -26.90 17.65
C ARG A 557 -6.13 -26.64 16.55
N ARG A 558 -5.90 -25.37 16.20
CA ARG A 558 -4.89 -24.97 15.20
C ARG A 558 -3.51 -25.55 15.53
N VAL A 559 -3.10 -25.49 16.79
CA VAL A 559 -1.83 -26.08 17.25
C VAL A 559 -1.85 -27.62 17.24
N THR A 560 -2.92 -28.26 17.72
CA THR A 560 -2.96 -29.73 17.80
C THR A 560 -3.05 -30.40 16.44
N ASP A 561 -3.75 -29.77 15.49
CA ASP A 561 -3.84 -30.25 14.11
C ASP A 561 -2.47 -30.16 13.44
N GLU A 562 -1.77 -29.04 13.62
CA GLU A 562 -0.44 -28.85 13.07
C GLU A 562 0.60 -29.77 13.74
N LEU A 563 0.54 -29.94 15.06
CA LEU A 563 1.35 -30.95 15.78
C LEU A 563 1.13 -32.35 15.21
N THR A 564 -0.11 -32.71 14.91
CA THR A 564 -0.44 -34.02 14.31
C THR A 564 0.15 -34.14 12.91
N ARG A 565 0.03 -33.10 12.08
CA ARG A 565 0.58 -33.06 10.71
C ARG A 565 2.11 -33.19 10.69
N SER A 566 2.77 -32.65 11.71
CA SER A 566 4.23 -32.54 11.78
C SER A 566 4.94 -33.63 12.61
N ARG A 567 4.19 -34.46 13.37
CA ARG A 567 4.73 -35.43 14.35
C ARG A 567 5.82 -36.37 13.81
N ASP A 568 5.64 -36.91 12.61
CA ASP A 568 6.58 -37.86 12.00
C ASP A 568 7.57 -37.19 11.03
N ARG A 569 7.54 -35.86 10.93
CA ARG A 569 8.37 -35.07 10.00
C ARG A 569 9.44 -34.26 10.70
N LEU A 570 9.17 -33.82 11.93
CA LEU A 570 10.09 -33.00 12.71
C LEU A 570 10.85 -33.82 13.74
N GLU A 571 12.01 -33.34 14.14
CA GLU A 571 12.80 -33.95 15.21
C GLU A 571 12.13 -33.76 16.60
N PRO A 572 12.46 -34.61 17.59
CA PRO A 572 11.81 -34.57 18.91
C PRO A 572 11.85 -33.20 19.58
N ALA A 573 12.98 -32.49 19.51
CA ALA A 573 13.13 -31.17 20.11
C ALA A 573 12.16 -30.14 19.52
N ALA A 574 11.89 -30.21 18.21
CA ALA A 574 10.89 -29.38 17.55
C ALA A 574 9.47 -29.77 17.96
N ILE A 575 9.16 -31.07 18.07
CA ILE A 575 7.85 -31.56 18.53
C ILE A 575 7.53 -31.09 19.95
N GLU A 576 8.52 -31.09 20.85
CA GLU A 576 8.36 -30.57 22.21
C GLU A 576 7.90 -29.11 22.21
N GLU A 577 8.30 -28.29 21.24
CA GLU A 577 7.88 -26.89 21.16
C GLU A 577 6.39 -26.75 20.79
N PHE A 578 5.90 -27.62 19.91
CA PHE A 578 4.49 -27.67 19.54
C PHE A 578 3.65 -28.16 20.72
N GLU A 579 4.18 -29.11 21.50
CA GLU A 579 3.54 -29.58 22.75
C GLU A 579 3.53 -28.48 23.84
N ARG A 580 4.57 -27.63 23.91
CA ARG A 580 4.57 -26.43 24.77
C ARG A 580 3.48 -25.45 24.36
N ALA A 581 3.32 -25.17 23.06
CA ALA A 581 2.23 -24.32 22.56
C ALA A 581 0.85 -24.88 22.93
N ALA A 582 0.63 -26.19 22.72
CA ALA A 582 -0.64 -26.82 23.08
C ALA A 582 -0.91 -26.75 24.59
N THR A 583 0.13 -26.91 25.41
CA THR A 583 0.02 -26.80 26.87
C THR A 583 -0.35 -25.38 27.30
N PHE A 584 0.23 -24.36 26.69
CA PHE A 584 -0.14 -22.96 26.95
C PHE A 584 -1.64 -22.72 26.72
N TYR A 585 -2.18 -23.14 25.57
CA TYR A 585 -3.61 -22.92 25.30
C TYR A 585 -4.53 -23.78 26.17
N ARG A 586 -4.13 -25.01 26.54
CA ARG A 586 -4.89 -25.81 27.52
C ARG A 586 -4.99 -25.11 28.88
N GLN A 587 -3.89 -24.50 29.34
CA GLN A 587 -3.91 -23.73 30.60
C GLN A 587 -4.82 -22.49 30.48
N ARG A 588 -4.83 -21.81 29.33
CA ARG A 588 -5.77 -20.69 29.10
C ARG A 588 -7.22 -21.14 29.13
N LEU A 589 -7.51 -22.33 28.59
CA LEU A 589 -8.86 -22.89 28.53
C LEU A 589 -9.47 -23.14 29.93
N GLU A 590 -8.64 -23.48 30.92
CA GLU A 590 -9.08 -23.66 32.32
C GLU A 590 -9.69 -22.39 32.93
N SER A 591 -9.24 -21.22 32.47
CA SER A 591 -9.69 -19.89 32.92
C SER A 591 -10.60 -19.15 31.93
N ALA A 592 -10.97 -19.82 30.83
CA ALA A 592 -11.78 -19.21 29.77
C ALA A 592 -13.25 -19.07 30.17
N ARG A 593 -13.92 -18.05 29.65
CA ARG A 593 -15.36 -17.81 29.84
C ARG A 593 -16.19 -18.41 28.69
N ASP A 594 -17.44 -18.78 28.95
CA ASP A 594 -18.29 -19.40 27.92
C ASP A 594 -18.67 -18.42 26.80
N GLU A 595 -19.05 -17.18 27.17
CA GLU A 595 -19.33 -16.05 26.26
C GLU A 595 -18.44 -14.84 26.57
#